data_AF-A0A6G6WHZ8-F1
#
_entry.id   AF-A0A6G6WHZ8-F1
#
_cell.length_a   1.000
_cell.length_b   1.000
_cell.length_c   1.000
_cell.angle_alpha   90.00
_cell.angle_beta   90.00
_cell.angle_gamma   90.00
#
_symmetry.space_group_name_H-M   'P 1'
#
loop_
_entity.id
_entity.type
_entity.pdbx_description
1 polymer ?
#
loop_
_entity_poly.entity_id
_entity_poly.type
_entity_poly.pdbx_seq_one_letter_code
_entity_poly.pdbx_strand_id
1 'polypeptide(L)'
;MHGDADAIRRLARTMGEQGTTLRDEAGRLLARAETVTWEGLAADAMRQRVREQVTGLHWAAVLADEAADALGRHARAVEERGDLVGDLLGLVS
;
A
#
# COMPACT_ATOMS: atom_id res chain seq x y z
N MET A 1 17.86 7.95 15.31
CA MET A 1 18.27 7.83 13.89
C MET A 1 18.06 6.43 13.30
N HIS A 2 18.74 5.37 13.78
CA HIS A 2 18.42 4.00 13.33
C HIS A 2 16.98 3.58 13.72
N GLY A 3 16.55 3.97 14.93
CA GLY A 3 15.16 3.79 15.38
C GLY A 3 14.11 4.58 14.57
N ASP A 4 14.50 5.70 13.94
CA ASP A 4 13.61 6.48 13.07
C ASP A 4 13.50 5.82 11.69
N ALA A 5 14.61 5.34 11.14
CA ALA A 5 14.62 4.53 9.92
C ALA A 5 13.80 3.24 10.11
N ASP A 6 13.91 2.58 11.27
CA ASP A 6 13.10 1.40 11.60
C ASP A 6 11.60 1.70 11.68
N ALA A 7 11.22 2.86 12.24
CA ALA A 7 9.83 3.28 12.27
C ALA A 7 9.28 3.51 10.84
N ILE A 8 10.06 4.16 9.98
CA ILE A 8 9.70 4.38 8.58
C ILE A 8 9.60 3.04 7.83
N ARG A 9 10.53 2.10 8.04
CA ARG A 9 10.49 0.74 7.45
C ARG A 9 9.23 0.00 7.87
N ARG A 10 8.83 0.07 9.14
CA ARG A 10 7.59 -0.54 9.61
C ARG A 10 6.36 0.08 8.93
N LEU A 11 6.31 1.40 8.78
CA LEU A 11 5.21 2.06 8.08
C LEU A 11 5.15 1.66 6.60
N ALA A 12 6.30 1.60 5.92
CA ALA A 12 6.37 1.15 4.52
C ALA A 12 5.78 -0.25 4.34
N ARG A 13 6.15 -1.19 5.23
CA ARG A 13 5.58 -2.55 5.23
C ARG A 13 4.06 -2.53 5.45
N THR A 14 3.57 -1.74 6.40
CA THR A 14 2.12 -1.60 6.65
C THR A 14 1.39 -1.08 5.40
N MET A 15 1.97 -0.14 4.64
CA MET A 15 1.34 0.34 3.40
C MET A 15 1.27 -0.75 2.33
N GLY A 16 2.33 -1.56 2.15
CA GLY A 16 2.29 -2.69 1.22
C GLY A 16 1.29 -3.79 1.63
N GLU A 17 1.15 -4.04 2.93
CA GLU A 17 0.12 -4.95 3.47
C GLU A 17 -1.29 -4.43 3.21
N GLN A 18 -1.51 -3.12 3.33
CA GLN A 18 -2.78 -2.48 2.97
C GLN A 18 -3.06 -2.62 1.47
N GLY A 19 -2.08 -2.39 0.59
CA GLY A 19 -2.22 -2.58 -0.85
C GLY A 19 -2.64 -4.00 -1.21
N THR A 20 -2.03 -5.00 -0.56
CA THR A 20 -2.41 -6.42 -0.71
C THR A 20 -3.85 -6.67 -0.25
N THR A 21 -4.21 -6.16 0.94
CA THR A 21 -5.55 -6.33 1.52
C THR A 21 -6.64 -5.76 0.61
N LEU A 22 -6.40 -4.59 0.01
CA LEU A 22 -7.34 -3.94 -0.91
C LEU A 22 -7.56 -4.74 -2.19
N ARG A 23 -6.50 -5.35 -2.74
CA ARG A 23 -6.61 -6.23 -3.92
C ARG A 23 -7.42 -7.48 -3.61
N ASP A 24 -7.20 -8.08 -2.45
CA ASP A 24 -7.94 -9.26 -2.02
C ASP A 24 -9.42 -8.92 -1.81
N GLU A 25 -9.72 -7.76 -1.23
CA GLU A 25 -11.10 -7.29 -1.05
C GLU A 25 -11.79 -7.03 -2.39
N ALA A 26 -11.09 -6.41 -3.34
CA ALA A 26 -11.58 -6.19 -4.70
C ALA A 26 -11.92 -7.52 -5.39
N GLY A 27 -11.04 -8.52 -5.29
CA GLY A 27 -11.28 -9.86 -5.84
C GLY A 27 -12.48 -10.54 -5.20
N ARG A 28 -12.61 -10.50 -3.87
CA ARG A 28 -13.76 -11.06 -3.15
C ARG A 28 -15.08 -10.39 -3.54
N LEU A 29 -15.07 -9.06 -3.67
CA LEU A 29 -16.26 -8.28 -4.04
C LEU A 29 -16.72 -8.63 -5.46
N LEU A 30 -15.79 -8.70 -6.41
CA LEU A 30 -16.10 -9.07 -7.79
C LEU A 30 -16.66 -10.49 -7.88
N ALA A 31 -15.98 -11.46 -7.26
CA ALA A 31 -16.43 -12.85 -7.24
C ALA A 31 -17.83 -12.98 -6.65
N ARG A 32 -18.13 -12.27 -5.55
CA ARG A 32 -19.46 -12.30 -4.94
C ARG A 32 -20.53 -11.70 -5.85
N ALA A 33 -20.22 -10.62 -6.57
CA ALA A 33 -21.15 -10.02 -7.52
C ALA A 33 -21.44 -10.91 -8.73
N GLU A 34 -20.49 -11.75 -9.14
CA GLU A 34 -20.67 -12.70 -10.24
C GLU A 34 -21.51 -13.92 -9.83
N THR A 35 -21.54 -14.27 -8.55
CA THR A 35 -22.31 -15.44 -8.05
C THR A 35 -23.80 -15.19 -7.83
N VAL A 36 -24.29 -13.96 -8.03
CA VAL A 36 -25.71 -13.66 -7.81
C VAL A 36 -26.58 -14.29 -8.90
N THR A 37 -27.69 -14.92 -8.51
CA THR A 37 -28.53 -15.72 -9.42
C THR A 37 -29.69 -14.94 -10.07
N TRP A 38 -29.91 -13.70 -9.65
CA TRP A 38 -30.92 -12.80 -10.23
C TRP A 38 -30.39 -12.05 -11.46
N GLU A 39 -31.29 -11.83 -12.41
CA GLU A 39 -31.00 -11.23 -13.73
C GLU A 39 -31.84 -9.97 -13.98
N GLY A 40 -31.52 -9.28 -15.07
CA GLY A 40 -32.20 -8.06 -15.52
C GLY A 40 -31.50 -6.77 -15.08
N LEU A 41 -32.16 -5.63 -15.37
CA LEU A 41 -31.57 -4.29 -15.22
C LEU A 41 -30.99 -4.00 -13.84
N ALA A 42 -31.64 -4.48 -12.77
CA ALA A 42 -31.16 -4.28 -11.41
C ALA A 42 -29.86 -5.07 -11.14
N ALA A 43 -29.76 -6.30 -11.65
CA ALA A 43 -28.56 -7.10 -11.52
C ALA A 43 -27.40 -6.52 -12.34
N ASP A 44 -27.68 -6.00 -13.53
CA ASP A 44 -26.68 -5.32 -14.36
C ASP A 44 -26.17 -4.02 -13.72
N ALA A 45 -27.08 -3.20 -13.18
CA ALA A 45 -26.71 -1.99 -12.44
C ALA A 45 -25.85 -2.30 -11.22
N MET A 46 -26.17 -3.37 -10.48
CA MET A 46 -25.37 -3.83 -9.34
C MET A 46 -23.97 -4.27 -9.78
N ARG A 47 -23.86 -5.11 -10.82
CA ARG A 47 -22.57 -5.56 -11.36
C ARG A 47 -21.71 -4.40 -11.85
N GLN A 48 -22.32 -3.42 -12.52
CA GLN A 48 -21.63 -2.22 -12.98
C GLN A 48 -21.09 -1.41 -11.79
N ARG A 49 -21.91 -1.18 -10.76
CA ARG A 49 -21.48 -0.47 -9.55
C ARG A 49 -20.34 -1.19 -8.83
N VAL A 50 -20.37 -2.52 -8.78
CA VAL A 50 -19.29 -3.32 -8.20
C VAL A 50 -17.99 -3.15 -8.99
N ARG A 51 -18.03 -3.19 -10.33
CA ARG A 51 -16.82 -2.98 -11.17
C ARG A 51 -16.20 -1.60 -10.94
N GLU A 52 -17.02 -0.58 -10.76
CA GLU A 52 -16.55 0.77 -10.40
C GLU A 52 -15.86 0.78 -9.03
N GLN A 53 -16.45 0.12 -8.03
CA GLN A 53 -15.85 0.00 -6.70
C GLN A 53 -14.53 -0.79 -6.73
N VAL A 54 -14.47 -1.89 -7.48
CA VAL A 54 -13.27 -2.71 -7.68
C VAL A 54 -12.15 -1.88 -8.30
N THR A 55 -12.46 -1.06 -9.30
CA THR A 55 -11.50 -0.10 -9.88
C THR A 55 -10.97 0.87 -8.82
N GLY A 56 -11.85 1.40 -7.96
CA GLY A 56 -11.46 2.28 -6.86
C GLY A 56 -10.53 1.60 -5.84
N LEU A 57 -10.81 0.35 -5.48
CA LEU A 57 -9.95 -0.43 -4.58
C LEU A 57 -8.58 -0.71 -5.19
N HIS A 58 -8.52 -1.05 -6.48
CA HIS A 58 -7.25 -1.22 -7.17
C HIS A 58 -6.44 0.07 -7.25
N TRP A 59 -7.08 1.21 -7.50
CA TRP A 59 -6.41 2.50 -7.47
C TRP A 59 -5.82 2.82 -6.08
N ALA A 60 -6.61 2.60 -5.02
CA ALA A 60 -6.13 2.77 -3.65
C ALA A 60 -4.96 1.83 -3.32
N ALA A 61 -4.98 0.59 -3.83
CA ALA A 61 -3.88 -0.35 -3.66
C ALA A 61 -2.58 0.13 -4.34
N VAL A 62 -2.68 0.71 -5.53
CA VAL A 62 -1.53 1.32 -6.23
C VAL A 62 -0.94 2.47 -5.40
N LEU A 63 -1.78 3.35 -4.87
CA LEU A 63 -1.32 4.45 -4.01
C LEU A 63 -0.63 3.94 -2.72
N ALA A 64 -1.13 2.84 -2.15
CA ALA A 64 -0.52 2.22 -0.98
C ALA A 64 0.88 1.66 -1.30
N ASP A 65 1.05 1.02 -2.46
CA ASP A 65 2.36 0.54 -2.91
C ASP A 65 3.33 1.70 -3.19
N GLU A 66 2.86 2.76 -3.86
CA GLU A 66 3.67 3.96 -4.11
C GLU A 66 4.13 4.62 -2.81
N ALA A 67 3.25 4.67 -1.80
CA ALA A 67 3.59 5.16 -0.47
C ALA A 67 4.61 4.24 0.22
N ALA A 68 4.43 2.93 0.14
CA ALA A 68 5.39 1.95 0.67
C ALA A 68 6.78 2.15 0.06
N ASP A 69 6.86 2.30 -1.26
CA ASP A 69 8.10 2.52 -1.99
C ASP A 69 8.75 3.86 -1.62
N ALA A 70 7.97 4.93 -1.53
CA ALA A 70 8.46 6.25 -1.13
C ALA A 70 9.03 6.24 0.29
N LEU A 71 8.33 5.61 1.23
CA LEU A 71 8.80 5.44 2.60
C LEU A 71 10.05 4.55 2.66
N GLY A 72 10.11 3.48 1.87
CA GLY A 72 11.29 2.62 1.77
C GLY A 72 12.53 3.36 1.25
N ARG A 73 12.38 4.25 0.27
CA ARG A 73 13.47 5.14 -0.17
C ARG A 73 13.85 6.13 0.92
N HIS A 74 12.87 6.68 1.63
CA HIS A 74 13.13 7.64 2.70
C HIS A 74 13.89 7.03 3.87
N ALA A 75 13.54 5.81 4.30
CA ALA A 75 14.24 5.10 5.37
C ALA A 75 15.73 4.93 5.06
N ARG A 76 16.07 4.53 3.82
CA ARG A 76 17.47 4.38 3.37
C ARG A 76 18.22 5.70 3.43
N ALA A 77 17.61 6.78 2.94
CA ALA A 77 18.22 8.10 2.99
C ALA A 77 18.45 8.61 4.43
N VAL A 78 17.60 8.24 5.39
CA VAL A 78 17.77 8.57 6.81
C VAL A 78 18.93 7.78 7.42
N GLU A 79 19.05 6.50 7.09
CA GLU A 79 20.13 5.61 7.53
C GLU A 79 21.49 6.12 7.03
N GLU A 80 21.63 6.31 5.72
CA GLU A 80 22.84 6.84 5.09
C GLU A 80 23.30 8.17 5.71
N ARG A 81 22.35 9.07 6.01
CA ARG A 81 22.68 10.42 6.50
C ARG A 81 23.33 10.46 7.86
N GLY A 82 23.08 9.50 8.75
CA GLY A 82 23.81 9.50 10.02
C GLY A 82 24.68 8.31 10.29
N ASP A 83 24.79 7.37 9.36
CA ASP A 83 26.07 6.69 9.19
C ASP A 83 27.15 7.76 8.89
N LEU A 84 26.90 8.69 7.95
CA LEU A 84 27.81 9.82 7.67
C LEU A 84 28.10 10.71 8.89
N VAL A 85 27.08 11.04 9.69
CA VAL A 85 27.27 11.82 10.93
C VAL A 85 28.06 11.01 11.96
N GLY A 86 27.78 9.72 12.09
CA GLY A 86 28.53 8.82 12.97
C GLY A 86 30.00 8.75 12.62
N ASP A 87 30.31 8.58 11.33
CA ASP A 87 31.67 8.55 10.79
C ASP A 87 32.41 9.88 11.05
N LEU A 88 31.76 11.02 10.82
CA LEU A 88 32.35 12.33 11.10
C LEU A 88 32.65 12.53 12.59
N LEU A 89 31.77 12.09 13.49
CA LEU A 89 32.01 12.16 14.93
C LEU A 89 33.14 11.24 15.39
N GLY A 90 33.28 10.06 14.77
CA GLY A 90 34.37 9.11 15.05
C GLY A 90 35.74 9.58 14.56
N LEU A 91 35.80 10.41 13.52
CA LEU A 91 37.05 11.00 13.00
C LEU A 91 37.58 12.19 13.81
N VAL A 92 36.72 12.83 14.61
CA VAL A 92 37.06 14.03 15.41
C VAL A 92 37.35 13.68 16.88
N SER A 93 37.06 12.44 17.31
CA SER A 93 37.34 11.91 18.64
C SER A 93 38.66 11.15 18.72
#